data_AF-A0A2A2M5R7-F1
#
_entry.id   AF-A0A2A2M5R7-F1
#
_cell.length_a   1.000
_cell.length_b   1.000
_cell.length_c   1.000
_cell.angle_alpha   90.00
_cell.angle_beta   90.00
_cell.angle_gamma   90.00
#
_symmetry.space_group_name_H-M   'P 1'
#
loop_
_entity.id
_entity.type
_entity.pdbx_description
1 polymer ?
#
loop_
_entity_poly.entity_id
_entity_poly.type
_entity_poly.pdbx_seq_one_letter_code
_entity_poly.pdbx_strand_id
1 'polypeptide(L)'
;MSAPAQAQDVVVTGSRVARRTGVGRYTERASSIAADPADMALRTGLAALETGDSTAAIGALDRAIALRPDLASAYLNRALAYRQRGDLARAEKDMDHAIRLDRSARAYRLRSDIREARGDAKRAQKDRERAERLEADGAGR
;
A
#
# COMPACT_ATOMS: atom_id res chain seq x y z
N MET A 1 -34.64 -46.80 -30.72
CA MET A 1 -35.33 -45.62 -31.29
C MET A 1 -35.11 -44.50 -30.29
N SER A 2 -34.02 -43.74 -30.45
CA SER A 2 -33.92 -42.48 -31.22
C SER A 2 -34.13 -41.28 -30.29
N ALA A 3 -33.05 -40.52 -30.09
CA ALA A 3 -33.08 -39.12 -29.63
C ALA A 3 -33.80 -38.24 -30.69
N PRO A 4 -34.21 -36.99 -30.38
CA PRO A 4 -33.28 -35.85 -30.20
C PRO A 4 -33.63 -34.98 -28.97
N ALA A 5 -32.70 -34.33 -28.25
CA ALA A 5 -31.86 -33.18 -28.62
C ALA A 5 -32.64 -31.88 -28.92
N GLN A 6 -32.22 -30.82 -28.22
CA GLN A 6 -32.40 -29.37 -28.49
C GLN A 6 -33.69 -28.69 -27.98
N ALA A 7 -33.53 -27.90 -26.93
CA ALA A 7 -33.98 -26.49 -26.93
C ALA A 7 -33.17 -25.74 -25.85
N GLN A 8 -32.10 -25.10 -26.30
CA GLN A 8 -31.35 -24.13 -25.54
C GLN A 8 -32.15 -22.82 -25.59
N ASP A 9 -32.69 -22.38 -24.46
CA ASP A 9 -33.02 -20.97 -24.26
C ASP A 9 -32.24 -20.49 -23.04
N VAL A 10 -31.03 -20.00 -23.32
CA VAL A 10 -30.29 -19.14 -22.39
C VAL A 10 -30.54 -17.71 -22.87
N VAL A 11 -31.44 -17.02 -22.18
CA VAL A 11 -31.52 -15.56 -22.27
C VAL A 11 -30.22 -15.02 -21.67
N VAL A 12 -29.30 -14.61 -22.55
CA VAL A 12 -28.11 -13.87 -22.16
C VAL A 12 -28.52 -12.43 -21.89
N THR A 13 -28.93 -12.17 -20.65
CA THR A 13 -28.77 -10.84 -20.06
C THR A 13 -27.87 -10.99 -18.85
N GLY A 14 -26.88 -10.10 -18.79
CA GLY A 14 -25.68 -10.28 -18.01
C GLY A 14 -25.92 -10.58 -16.54
N SER A 15 -24.98 -11.34 -16.00
CA SER A 15 -24.77 -11.66 -14.58
C SER A 15 -25.44 -12.94 -14.09
N ARG A 16 -24.55 -13.89 -13.75
CA ARG A 16 -24.73 -15.00 -12.80
C ARG A 16 -25.44 -16.24 -13.33
N VAL A 17 -24.63 -17.17 -13.85
CA VAL A 17 -24.85 -18.59 -13.57
C VAL A 17 -23.91 -18.99 -12.44
N ALA A 18 -24.28 -18.69 -11.19
CA ALA A 18 -23.65 -19.30 -10.03
C ALA A 18 -24.35 -20.64 -9.78
N ARG A 19 -23.75 -21.74 -10.23
CA ARG A 19 -24.18 -23.08 -9.79
C ARG A 19 -23.66 -23.29 -8.37
N ARG A 20 -24.59 -23.31 -7.40
CA ARG A 20 -24.30 -23.77 -6.04
C ARG A 20 -24.03 -25.27 -6.09
N THR A 21 -22.77 -25.66 -5.98
CA THR A 21 -22.40 -27.04 -5.62
C THR A 21 -21.62 -27.01 -4.32
N GLY A 22 -21.95 -27.94 -3.43
CA GLY A 22 -21.59 -27.93 -2.03
C GLY A 22 -20.12 -28.27 -1.76
N VAL A 23 -19.65 -27.76 -0.62
CA VAL A 23 -18.50 -28.23 0.18
C VAL A 23 -17.28 -28.71 -0.59
N GLY A 24 -16.37 -27.78 -0.85
CA GLY A 24 -14.99 -28.07 -1.24
C GLY A 24 -14.21 -26.77 -1.26
N ARG A 25 -13.15 -26.70 -0.46
CA ARG A 25 -12.09 -25.67 -0.40
C ARG A 25 -12.19 -24.60 -1.50
N TYR A 26 -12.38 -23.34 -1.11
CA TYR A 26 -12.03 -22.20 -1.96
C TYR A 26 -10.50 -22.13 -2.13
N THR A 27 -9.93 -23.08 -2.86
CA THR A 27 -8.63 -22.93 -3.50
C THR A 27 -8.85 -22.98 -5.00
N GLU A 28 -9.68 -22.07 -5.49
CA GLU A 28 -9.66 -21.70 -6.89
C GLU A 28 -9.08 -20.31 -6.97
N ARG A 29 -7.86 -20.27 -7.50
CA ARG A 29 -7.19 -19.13 -8.06
C ARG A 29 -8.13 -18.45 -9.07
N ALA A 30 -9.02 -17.59 -8.59
CA ALA A 30 -9.65 -16.52 -9.38
C ALA A 30 -8.59 -15.43 -9.64
N SER A 31 -7.51 -15.83 -10.29
CA SER A 31 -6.46 -14.94 -10.78
C SER A 31 -6.83 -14.49 -12.18
N SER A 32 -7.80 -13.58 -12.26
CA SER A 32 -7.99 -12.72 -13.43
C SER A 32 -8.81 -11.49 -13.02
N ILE A 33 -8.14 -10.33 -12.96
CA ILE A 33 -8.69 -8.96 -12.81
C ILE A 33 -9.20 -8.55 -11.40
N ALA A 34 -8.74 -9.17 -10.31
CA ALA A 34 -8.89 -8.56 -8.98
C ALA A 34 -7.54 -7.94 -8.57
N ALA A 35 -7.51 -6.62 -8.37
CA ALA A 35 -6.32 -5.95 -7.85
C ALA A 35 -5.95 -6.54 -6.48
N ASP A 36 -4.64 -6.71 -6.22
CA ASP A 36 -4.17 -7.29 -4.97
C ASP A 36 -4.75 -6.53 -3.76
N PRO A 37 -5.31 -7.22 -2.76
CA PRO A 37 -5.95 -6.56 -1.62
C PRO A 37 -5.05 -5.57 -0.87
N ALA A 38 -3.74 -5.85 -0.77
CA ALA A 38 -2.80 -4.94 -0.13
C ALA A 38 -2.54 -3.71 -1.00
N ASP A 39 -2.45 -3.87 -2.33
CA ASP A 39 -2.32 -2.74 -3.25
C ASP A 39 -3.58 -1.88 -3.25
N MET A 40 -4.76 -2.50 -3.16
CA MET A 40 -6.02 -1.78 -3.03
C MET A 40 -6.08 -0.97 -1.73
N ALA A 41 -5.71 -1.58 -0.61
CA ALA A 41 -5.63 -0.89 0.67
C ALA A 41 -4.61 0.28 0.64
N LEU A 42 -3.46 0.08 -0.01
CA LEU A 42 -2.47 1.14 -0.23
C LEU A 42 -3.06 2.29 -1.05
N ARG A 43 -3.75 2.00 -2.16
CA ARG A 43 -4.40 3.01 -3.00
C ARG A 43 -5.49 3.77 -2.26
N THR A 44 -6.29 3.09 -1.42
CA THR A 44 -7.26 3.76 -0.55
C THR A 44 -6.58 4.69 0.45
N GLY A 45 -5.47 4.25 1.06
CA GLY A 45 -4.70 5.07 1.99
C GLY A 45 -4.12 6.32 1.34
N LEU A 46 -3.60 6.18 0.12
CA LEU A 46 -3.13 7.29 -0.69
C LEU A 46 -4.25 8.28 -1.02
N ALA A 47 -5.41 7.79 -1.48
CA ALA A 47 -6.55 8.66 -1.78
C ALA A 47 -7.01 9.46 -0.54
N ALA A 48 -7.03 8.82 0.64
CA ALA A 48 -7.36 9.50 1.90
C ALA A 48 -6.32 10.56 2.31
N LEU A 49 -5.03 10.34 2.01
CA LEU A 49 -3.99 11.37 2.22
C LEU A 49 -4.19 12.59 1.35
N GLU A 50 -4.58 12.40 0.08
CA GLU A 50 -4.85 13.51 -0.86
C GLU A 50 -6.03 14.36 -0.39
N THR A 51 -7.03 13.74 0.26
CA THR A 51 -8.17 14.47 0.85
C THR A 51 -7.88 15.00 2.25
N GLY A 52 -6.69 14.79 2.80
CA GLY A 52 -6.31 15.18 4.16
C GLY A 52 -6.96 14.35 5.28
N ASP A 53 -7.66 13.26 4.95
CA ASP A 53 -8.24 12.36 5.95
C ASP A 53 -7.15 11.39 6.46
N SER A 54 -6.33 11.91 7.36
CA SER A 54 -5.26 11.15 7.99
C SER A 54 -5.77 9.92 8.76
N THR A 55 -7.01 9.93 9.26
CA THR A 55 -7.55 8.80 10.04
C THR A 55 -7.91 7.65 9.11
N ALA A 56 -8.63 7.93 8.02
CA ALA A 56 -8.92 6.93 7.00
C ALA A 56 -7.64 6.42 6.33
N ALA A 57 -6.66 7.31 6.08
CA ALA A 57 -5.36 6.94 5.55
C ALA A 57 -4.65 5.91 6.45
N ILE A 58 -4.53 6.18 7.76
CA ILE A 58 -3.91 5.26 8.71
C ILE A 58 -4.60 3.90 8.69
N GLY A 59 -5.94 3.85 8.78
CA GLY A 59 -6.68 2.58 8.79
C GLY A 59 -6.56 1.78 7.50
N ALA A 60 -6.46 2.44 6.34
CA ALA A 60 -6.21 1.76 5.07
C ALA A 60 -4.76 1.24 4.97
N LEU A 61 -3.79 2.03 5.43
CA LEU A 61 -2.37 1.65 5.39
C LEU A 61 -2.03 0.57 6.42
N ASP A 62 -2.70 0.55 7.58
CA ASP A 62 -2.64 -0.55 8.54
C ASP A 62 -3.07 -1.87 7.91
N ARG A 63 -4.17 -1.85 7.13
CA ARG A 63 -4.62 -3.02 6.38
C ARG A 63 -3.62 -3.44 5.30
N ALA A 64 -3.05 -2.49 4.56
CA ALA A 64 -2.03 -2.79 3.57
C ALA A 64 -0.80 -3.47 4.19
N ILE A 65 -0.34 -2.97 5.34
CA ILE A 65 0.79 -3.53 6.10
C ILE A 65 0.47 -4.91 6.68
N ALA A 66 -0.75 -5.11 7.19
CA ALA A 66 -1.17 -6.41 7.72
C ALA A 66 -1.22 -7.48 6.62
N LEU A 67 -1.62 -7.10 5.40
CA LEU A 67 -1.67 -8.00 4.25
C LEU A 67 -0.29 -8.24 3.64
N ARG A 68 0.55 -7.20 3.59
CA ARG A 68 1.89 -7.27 3.00
C ARG A 68 2.89 -6.42 3.82
N PRO A 69 3.56 -7.04 4.83
CA PRO A 69 4.42 -6.32 5.78
C PRO A 69 5.72 -5.76 5.22
N ASP A 70 6.08 -6.11 3.98
CA ASP A 70 7.27 -5.66 3.26
C ASP A 70 6.97 -4.49 2.28
N LEU A 71 5.75 -3.94 2.31
CA LEU A 71 5.41 -2.73 1.56
C LEU A 71 6.03 -1.46 2.16
N ALA A 72 7.25 -1.13 1.76
CA ALA A 72 7.93 0.12 2.12
C ALA A 72 7.04 1.37 1.91
N SER A 73 6.30 1.40 0.79
CA SER A 73 5.37 2.49 0.47
C SER A 73 4.24 2.63 1.48
N ALA A 74 3.73 1.53 2.06
CA ALA A 74 2.65 1.59 3.03
C ALA A 74 3.11 2.24 4.34
N TYR A 75 4.28 1.85 4.86
CA TYR A 75 4.88 2.53 6.02
C TYR A 75 5.19 3.99 5.70
N LEU A 76 5.70 4.28 4.51
CA LEU A 76 6.03 5.66 4.13
C LEU A 76 4.80 6.56 4.17
N ASN A 77 3.71 6.12 3.55
CA ASN A 77 2.47 6.88 3.53
C ASN A 77 1.83 6.96 4.92
N ARG A 78 1.98 5.93 5.77
CA ARG A 78 1.42 5.96 7.12
C ARG A 78 2.18 6.95 7.99
N ALA A 79 3.49 7.07 7.80
CA ALA A 79 4.27 8.13 8.41
C ALA A 79 3.82 9.53 7.98
N LEU A 80 3.47 9.73 6.71
CA LEU A 80 2.91 11.01 6.23
C LEU A 80 1.58 11.32 6.93
N ALA A 81 0.70 10.33 7.08
CA ALA A 81 -0.56 10.51 7.81
C ALA A 81 -0.34 10.83 9.30
N TYR A 82 0.60 10.15 9.95
CA TYR A 82 0.98 10.48 11.33
C TYR A 82 1.59 11.88 11.44
N ARG A 83 2.41 12.30 10.48
CA ARG A 83 2.98 13.65 10.42
C ARG A 83 1.89 14.72 10.27
N GLN A 84 0.91 14.51 9.39
CA GLN A 84 -0.26 15.41 9.25
C GLN A 84 -1.03 15.57 10.56
N ARG A 85 -1.07 14.52 11.39
CA ARG A 85 -1.68 14.55 12.74
C ARG A 85 -0.76 15.09 13.85
N GLY A 86 0.48 15.44 13.54
CA GLY A 86 1.49 15.86 14.53
C GLY A 86 2.08 14.71 15.36
N ASP A 87 1.76 13.45 15.06
CA ASP A 87 2.36 12.30 15.73
C ASP A 87 3.71 11.95 15.10
N LEU A 88 4.68 12.84 15.33
CA LEU A 88 6.02 12.74 14.75
C LEU A 88 6.78 11.51 15.25
N ALA A 89 6.43 10.99 16.44
CA ALA A 89 7.07 9.81 17.00
C ALA A 89 6.70 8.53 16.24
N ARG A 90 5.41 8.33 15.95
CA ARG A 90 4.97 7.21 15.11
C ARG A 90 5.42 7.40 13.66
N ALA A 91 5.41 8.63 13.15
CA ALA A 91 5.91 8.93 11.82
C ALA A 91 7.39 8.52 11.64
N GLU A 92 8.27 8.87 12.60
CA GLU A 92 9.68 8.49 12.54
C GLU A 92 9.86 6.97 12.57
N LYS A 93 9.11 6.26 13.43
CA LYS A 93 9.17 4.80 13.52
C LYS A 93 8.79 4.14 12.19
N ASP A 94 7.75 4.62 11.53
CA ASP A 94 7.34 4.10 10.23
C ASP A 94 8.36 4.43 9.14
N MET A 95 9.01 5.59 9.18
CA MET A 95 10.15 5.89 8.30
C MET A 95 11.33 4.94 8.53
N ASP A 96 11.64 4.59 9.78
CA ASP A 96 12.69 3.63 10.10
C ASP A 96 12.36 2.23 9.54
N HIS A 97 11.09 1.84 9.50
CA HIS A 97 10.64 0.63 8.82
C HIS A 97 10.76 0.76 7.29
N ALA A 98 10.24 1.82 6.70
CA ALA A 98 10.28 2.05 5.25
C ALA A 98 11.73 2.03 4.71
N ILE A 99 12.66 2.72 5.38
CA ILE A 99 14.08 2.78 4.98
C ILE A 99 14.79 1.42 5.12
N ARG A 100 14.36 0.57 6.05
CA ARG A 100 14.93 -0.79 6.16
C ARG A 100 14.52 -1.68 4.99
N LEU A 101 13.29 -1.50 4.49
CA LEU A 101 12.73 -2.26 3.38
C LEU A 101 13.25 -1.74 2.04
N ASP A 102 13.19 -0.42 1.83
CA ASP A 102 13.64 0.24 0.61
C ASP A 102 14.37 1.56 0.94
N ARG A 103 15.63 1.63 0.56
CA ARG A 103 16.48 2.80 0.79
C ARG A 103 16.39 3.72 -0.41
N SER A 104 15.69 4.84 -0.25
CA SER A 104 15.60 5.88 -1.27
C SER A 104 15.94 7.26 -0.70
N ALA A 105 16.46 8.15 -1.54
CA ALA A 105 16.71 9.54 -1.18
C ALA A 105 15.43 10.21 -0.63
N ARG A 106 14.28 9.92 -1.24
CA ARG A 106 12.96 10.38 -0.79
C ARG A 106 12.66 9.94 0.65
N ALA A 107 12.87 8.68 1.00
CA ALA A 107 12.59 8.19 2.35
C ALA A 107 13.48 8.87 3.41
N TYR A 108 14.77 9.07 3.11
CA TYR A 108 15.68 9.80 3.99
C TYR A 108 15.28 11.27 4.15
N ARG A 109 14.91 11.98 3.07
CA ARG A 109 14.40 13.36 3.16
C ARG A 109 13.16 13.46 4.05
N LEU A 110 12.18 12.58 3.84
CA LEU A 110 10.95 12.60 4.66
C LEU A 110 11.22 12.35 6.14
N ARG A 111 12.15 11.44 6.48
CA ARG A 111 12.55 11.22 7.87
C ARG A 111 13.33 12.41 8.44
N SER A 112 14.14 13.09 7.64
CA SER A 112 14.79 14.34 8.03
C SER A 112 13.76 15.38 8.45
N ASP A 113 12.75 15.63 7.61
CA ASP A 113 11.69 16.61 7.91
C ASP A 113 10.97 16.27 9.23
N ILE A 114 10.66 14.99 9.44
CA ILE A 114 10.02 14.51 10.67
C ILE A 114 10.93 14.76 11.89
N ARG A 115 12.23 14.47 11.78
CA ARG A 115 13.20 14.68 12.86
C ARG A 115 13.43 16.15 13.17
N GLU A 116 13.48 16.99 12.14
CA GLU A 116 13.58 18.44 12.29
C GLU A 116 12.36 19.01 12.99
N ALA A 117 11.15 18.59 12.62
CA ALA A 117 9.92 18.97 13.30
C ALA A 117 9.88 18.51 14.77
N ARG A 118 10.68 17.50 15.14
CA ARG A 118 10.89 17.05 16.52
C ARG A 118 12.02 17.78 17.27
N GLY A 119 12.75 18.66 16.60
CA GLY A 119 13.93 19.34 17.14
C GLY A 119 15.24 18.54 17.07
N ASP A 120 15.26 17.37 16.42
CA ASP A 120 16.48 16.57 16.25
C ASP A 120 17.23 16.93 14.96
N ALA A 121 17.72 18.17 14.92
CA ALA A 121 18.45 18.71 13.78
C ALA A 121 19.71 17.88 13.43
N LYS A 122 20.34 17.26 14.44
CA LYS A 122 21.55 16.44 14.25
C LYS A 122 21.25 15.17 13.45
N ARG A 123 20.18 14.44 13.78
CA ARG A 123 19.80 13.24 13.01
C ARG A 123 19.15 13.61 11.67
N ALA A 124 18.46 14.75 11.58
CA ALA A 124 17.94 15.27 10.32
C ALA A 124 19.07 15.55 9.31
N GLN A 125 20.13 16.24 9.73
CA GLN A 125 21.32 16.51 8.89
C GLN A 125 21.93 15.21 8.32
N LYS A 126 22.07 14.17 9.15
CA LYS A 126 22.59 12.87 8.70
C LYS A 126 21.71 12.22 7.64
N ASP A 127 20.39 12.38 7.74
CA ASP A 127 19.46 11.88 6.75
C ASP A 127 19.57 12.64 5.43
N ARG A 128 19.71 13.98 5.47
CA ARG A 128 19.95 14.80 4.27
C ARG A 128 21.22 14.38 3.53
N GLU A 129 22.33 14.24 4.23
CA GLU A 129 23.59 13.75 3.64
C GLU A 129 23.43 12.35 3.02
N ARG A 130 22.59 11.49 3.61
CA ARG A 130 22.33 10.16 3.06
C ARG A 130 21.48 10.23 1.80
N ALA A 131 20.51 11.14 1.74
CA ALA A 131 19.72 11.38 0.54
C ALA A 131 20.59 11.91 -0.60
N GLU A 132 21.44 12.90 -0.34
CA GLU A 132 22.35 13.50 -1.32
C GLU A 132 23.30 12.46 -1.95
N ARG A 133 23.90 11.60 -1.11
CA ARG A 133 24.76 10.50 -1.60
C ARG A 133 24.01 9.56 -2.54
N LEU A 134 22.78 9.18 -2.21
CA LEU A 134 21.98 8.29 -3.05
C LEU A 134 21.60 8.93 -4.40
N GLU A 135 21.40 10.25 -4.44
CA GLU A 135 21.12 10.97 -5.69
C GLU A 135 22.38 11.09 -6.56
N ALA A 136 23.53 11.38 -5.96
CA ALA A 136 24.81 11.40 -6.66
C ALA A 136 25.16 10.02 -7.26
N ASP A 137 24.95 8.95 -6.50
CA ASP A 137 25.18 7.56 -6.95
C ASP A 137 24.20 7.11 -8.06
N GLY A 138 23.00 7.71 -8.10
CA GLY A 138 21.96 7.43 -9.09
C GLY A 138 22.11 8.23 -10.39
N ALA A 139 22.63 9.46 -10.33
CA ALA A 139 22.79 10.34 -11.48
C ALA A 139 23.99 9.99 -12.38
N GLY A 140 24.89 9.11 -11.92
CA GLY A 140 26.06 8.67 -12.67
C GLY A 140 25.88 7.40 -13.51
N ARG A 141 24.64 6.88 -13.66
CA ARG A 141 24.36 5.64 -14.40
C ARG A 141 23.57 5.88 -15.67
#